data_AF-A0A1N7Q494-F1
#
_entry.id   AF-A0A1N7Q494-F1
#
_cell.length_a   1.000
_cell.length_b   1.000
_cell.length_c   1.000
_cell.angle_alpha   90.00
_cell.angle_beta   90.00
_cell.angle_gamma   90.00
#
_symmetry.space_group_name_H-M   'P 1'
#
loop_
_entity.id
_entity.type
_entity.pdbx_description
1 polymer ?
#
loop_
_entity_poly.entity_id
_entity_poly.type
_entity_poly.pdbx_seq_one_letter_code
_entity_poly.pdbx_strand_id
1 'polypeptide(L)'
;MKKIIIRTASVALFAVSLQSCRTNEDYLSSGDEAYYSNKFQVFTQPNENGIINYPDGFAFLLKEYDKLYKTDFTGLKSLENEGNAKRNSISERHIDFDMRSQPIKFDDKVWVYFPVVENGKVVDIAIGVLQDEETYVQFGILNQKDEYNQLVLKEFREAYLRKSISVFSRGKEDPPPCGTSGNPCDTGEVIITSPRVPKLPNFDIGVYPGEGGGGGDGGGGCETFNNCGGPPRGGGGVPPKPKDPCEKTKNLINNSKTKPAIDALKAKSPLGGEDGYKIKADGTPSDMIPGGDHSVNFMDKTGYVGGYHNHTPTGIPMLSPPDIDQLLQFALAQGNYGNPKNAFIGMVAPNGMHYVITFNGNYNDALVTFSQQQLDEFVINFETRNYLYHSSSSAEGLEKLLFKTLKDMKIEGKVNLQRIETDGTISTITKNSDGTITATPC
;
A
#
# COMPACT_ATOMS: atom_id res chain seq x y z
N MET A 1 57.32 68.34 -26.85
CA MET A 1 57.90 67.13 -27.50
C MET A 1 57.20 65.90 -26.94
N LYS A 2 56.63 65.05 -27.81
CA LYS A 2 56.45 63.56 -27.67
C LYS A 2 55.82 63.05 -26.34
N LYS A 3 54.71 62.30 -26.27
CA LYS A 3 54.20 61.21 -27.13
C LYS A 3 52.75 60.85 -26.72
N ILE A 4 52.03 60.34 -27.72
CA ILE A 4 50.72 59.67 -27.74
C ILE A 4 50.85 58.25 -27.11
N ILE A 5 49.72 57.65 -26.66
CA ILE A 5 49.26 56.22 -26.86
C ILE A 5 48.28 55.85 -25.72
N ILE A 6 46.95 55.86 -25.94
CA ILE A 6 46.03 54.75 -26.32
C ILE A 6 45.54 53.88 -25.13
N ARG A 7 44.26 54.09 -24.79
CA ARG A 7 43.14 53.14 -24.59
C ARG A 7 43.42 51.74 -24.03
N THR A 8 42.62 51.39 -23.02
CA THR A 8 41.95 50.08 -22.95
C THR A 8 40.61 50.23 -22.22
N ALA A 9 39.52 50.20 -23.00
CA ALA A 9 38.17 49.93 -22.50
C ALA A 9 38.02 48.41 -22.46
N SER A 10 37.77 47.83 -21.28
CA SER A 10 37.46 46.41 -21.15
C SER A 10 35.96 46.23 -21.19
N VAL A 11 35.51 45.62 -22.29
CA VAL A 11 34.15 45.18 -22.57
C VAL A 11 33.85 43.95 -21.70
N ALA A 12 32.76 44.00 -20.94
CA ALA A 12 32.22 42.84 -20.23
C ALA A 12 31.61 41.87 -21.26
N LEU A 13 32.27 40.73 -21.48
CA LEU A 13 31.75 39.65 -22.30
C LEU A 13 30.87 38.72 -21.46
N PHE A 14 29.65 38.54 -21.95
CA PHE A 14 28.68 37.51 -21.55
C PHE A 14 29.35 36.12 -21.46
N ALA A 15 29.32 35.52 -20.27
CA ALA A 15 29.50 34.09 -20.10
C ALA A 15 28.10 33.43 -20.08
N VAL A 16 27.70 32.87 -21.23
CA VAL A 16 26.59 31.93 -21.32
C VAL A 16 27.09 30.59 -20.79
N SER A 17 26.72 30.24 -19.56
CA SER A 17 26.93 28.89 -19.04
C SER A 17 25.87 27.96 -19.64
N LEU A 18 26.29 27.20 -20.64
CA LEU A 18 25.67 25.93 -21.01
C LEU A 18 25.92 24.93 -19.88
N GLN A 19 24.87 24.58 -19.13
CA GLN A 19 24.84 23.32 -18.38
C GLN A 19 23.76 22.44 -19.00
N SER A 20 24.17 21.68 -20.02
CA SER A 20 23.44 20.51 -20.46
C SER A 20 23.86 19.31 -19.60
N CYS A 21 22.83 18.61 -19.09
CA CYS A 21 22.76 17.18 -18.83
C CYS A 21 23.99 16.49 -18.22
N ARG A 22 23.93 16.25 -16.91
CA ARG A 22 24.41 14.98 -16.33
C ARG A 22 23.22 14.21 -15.77
N THR A 23 23.20 12.95 -16.16
CA THR A 23 22.23 11.89 -15.95
C THR A 23 22.15 11.43 -14.50
N ASN A 24 20.91 11.17 -14.07
CA ASN A 24 20.41 10.34 -12.98
C ASN A 24 21.44 9.62 -12.10
N GLU A 25 21.53 10.07 -10.85
CA GLU A 25 21.64 9.18 -9.70
C GLU A 25 20.37 9.38 -8.90
N ASP A 26 19.41 8.45 -9.04
CA ASP A 26 18.20 8.41 -8.22
C ASP A 26 18.63 8.13 -6.77
N TYR A 27 18.82 9.20 -6.00
CA TYR A 27 18.90 9.12 -4.55
C TYR A 27 17.52 8.71 -4.03
N LEU A 28 17.35 7.42 -3.75
CA LEU A 28 16.22 6.94 -2.94
C LEU A 28 16.26 7.73 -1.63
N SER A 29 15.12 8.34 -1.25
CA SER A 29 15.03 8.99 0.05
C SER A 29 15.09 7.91 1.14
N SER A 30 15.62 8.23 2.31
CA SER A 30 15.70 7.28 3.44
C SER A 30 14.35 6.69 3.86
N GLY A 31 13.23 7.34 3.49
CA GLY A 31 11.88 6.82 3.67
C GLY A 31 11.45 5.80 2.60
N ASP A 32 11.91 5.95 1.36
CA ASP A 32 11.69 4.99 0.28
C ASP A 32 12.57 3.75 0.48
N GLU A 33 13.83 3.94 0.91
CA GLU A 33 14.69 2.82 1.34
C GLU A 33 14.05 2.03 2.48
N ALA A 34 13.44 2.69 3.47
CA ALA A 34 12.77 2.00 4.57
C ALA A 34 11.48 1.25 4.14
N TYR A 35 10.70 1.80 3.21
CA TYR A 35 9.48 1.17 2.70
C TYR A 35 9.79 -0.10 1.88
N TYR A 36 10.78 -0.05 0.99
CA TYR A 36 11.22 -1.24 0.25
C TYR A 36 12.05 -2.20 1.13
N SER A 37 12.75 -1.71 2.17
CA SER A 37 13.54 -2.55 3.08
C SER A 37 12.71 -3.60 3.80
N ASN A 38 11.45 -3.31 4.11
CA ASN A 38 10.60 -4.26 4.84
C ASN A 38 9.76 -5.15 3.91
N LYS A 39 9.78 -4.90 2.59
CA LYS A 39 9.13 -5.78 1.61
C LYS A 39 10.03 -6.96 1.27
N PHE A 40 9.37 -8.07 0.94
CA PHE A 40 10.05 -9.24 0.38
C PHE A 40 10.56 -8.90 -1.02
N GLN A 41 11.87 -8.99 -1.21
CA GLN A 41 12.51 -8.75 -2.50
C GLN A 41 11.94 -9.65 -3.61
N VAL A 42 11.53 -10.88 -3.28
CA VAL A 42 10.94 -11.80 -4.26
C VAL A 42 9.59 -11.36 -4.82
N PHE A 43 8.90 -10.43 -4.15
CA PHE A 43 7.63 -9.87 -4.64
C PHE A 43 7.77 -8.46 -5.22
N THR A 44 8.99 -7.90 -5.28
CA THR A 44 9.21 -6.54 -5.81
C THR A 44 9.74 -6.50 -7.24
N GLN A 45 10.23 -7.62 -7.78
CA GLN A 45 10.74 -7.71 -9.16
C GLN A 45 9.75 -8.47 -10.05
N PRO A 46 9.01 -7.77 -10.94
CA PRO A 46 8.19 -8.44 -11.93
C PRO A 46 9.06 -9.22 -12.92
N ASN A 47 8.52 -10.31 -13.47
CA ASN A 47 9.17 -11.04 -14.56
C ASN A 47 9.24 -10.21 -15.86
N GLU A 48 9.83 -10.77 -16.93
CA GLU A 48 9.99 -10.12 -18.24
C GLU A 48 8.69 -9.55 -18.84
N ASN A 49 7.52 -10.02 -18.38
CA ASN A 49 6.20 -9.58 -18.81
C ASN A 49 5.54 -8.56 -17.86
N GLY A 50 6.26 -8.06 -16.85
CA GLY A 50 5.71 -7.12 -15.86
C GLY A 50 4.85 -7.76 -14.78
N ILE A 51 4.85 -9.09 -14.63
CA ILE A 51 3.98 -9.82 -13.70
C ILE A 51 4.80 -10.42 -12.56
N ILE A 52 4.35 -10.21 -11.32
CA ILE A 52 4.95 -10.83 -10.12
C ILE A 52 4.55 -12.31 -10.06
N ASN A 53 5.53 -13.20 -9.95
CA ASN A 53 5.32 -14.63 -9.81
C ASN A 53 5.22 -15.00 -8.32
N TYR A 54 4.03 -14.77 -7.75
CA TYR A 54 3.78 -15.07 -6.33
C TYR A 54 4.11 -16.51 -5.93
N PRO A 55 3.74 -17.55 -6.71
CA PRO A 55 4.05 -18.92 -6.34
C PRO A 55 5.55 -19.19 -6.20
N ASP A 56 6.37 -18.69 -7.13
CA ASP A 56 7.84 -18.83 -7.02
C ASP A 56 8.41 -18.04 -5.85
N GLY A 57 7.85 -16.86 -5.55
CA GLY A 57 8.25 -16.09 -4.37
C GLY A 57 7.94 -16.82 -3.06
N PHE A 58 6.76 -17.41 -2.89
CA PHE A 58 6.46 -18.23 -1.71
C PHE A 58 7.38 -19.45 -1.61
N ALA A 59 7.64 -20.13 -2.72
CA ALA A 59 8.56 -21.26 -2.77
C ALA A 59 9.98 -20.85 -2.36
N PHE A 60 10.45 -19.69 -2.83
CA PHE A 60 11.75 -19.14 -2.45
C PHE A 60 11.82 -18.88 -0.94
N LEU A 61 10.83 -18.18 -0.39
CA LEU A 61 10.82 -17.82 1.04
C LEU A 61 10.85 -19.05 1.93
N LEU A 62 10.02 -20.07 1.66
CA LEU A 62 10.02 -21.27 2.51
C LEU A 62 11.32 -22.07 2.40
N LYS A 63 11.97 -22.09 1.23
CA LYS A 63 13.30 -22.69 1.06
C LYS A 63 14.39 -21.94 1.84
N GLU A 64 14.33 -20.61 1.87
CA GLU A 64 15.25 -19.81 2.71
C GLU A 64 15.00 -20.06 4.19
N TYR A 65 13.74 -20.19 4.61
CA TYR A 65 13.39 -20.55 5.99
C TYR A 65 13.97 -21.91 6.39
N ASP A 66 13.80 -22.94 5.55
CA ASP A 66 14.40 -24.28 5.77
C ASP A 66 15.92 -24.19 5.97
N LYS A 67 16.61 -23.36 5.16
CA LYS A 67 18.07 -23.16 5.28
C LYS A 67 18.47 -22.45 6.58
N LEU A 68 17.76 -21.39 6.95
CA LEU A 68 18.06 -20.55 8.11
C LEU A 68 17.82 -21.29 9.44
N TYR A 69 16.69 -21.98 9.54
CA TYR A 69 16.25 -22.63 10.78
C TYR A 69 16.46 -24.14 10.79
N LYS A 70 17.12 -24.69 9.76
CA LYS A 70 17.40 -26.13 9.61
C LYS A 70 16.13 -26.99 9.70
N THR A 71 15.03 -26.48 9.11
CA THR A 71 13.76 -27.21 8.96
C THR A 71 13.71 -27.95 7.60
N ASP A 72 12.70 -28.79 7.38
CA ASP A 72 12.60 -29.67 6.20
C ASP A 72 11.18 -29.64 5.60
N PHE A 73 10.58 -28.45 5.53
CA PHE A 73 9.22 -28.26 5.02
C PHE A 73 9.14 -28.47 3.51
N THR A 74 10.21 -28.11 2.81
CA THR A 74 10.34 -28.22 1.34
C THR A 74 10.94 -29.55 0.90
N GLY A 75 11.28 -30.45 1.84
CA GLY A 75 11.93 -31.73 1.57
C GLY A 75 13.41 -31.64 1.17
N LEU A 76 13.99 -30.44 1.25
CA LEU A 76 15.41 -30.19 1.06
C LEU A 76 16.15 -30.43 2.38
N LYS A 77 16.52 -31.69 2.67
CA LYS A 77 17.38 -31.98 3.83
C LYS A 77 18.60 -31.07 3.83
N SER A 78 18.79 -30.32 4.91
CA SER A 78 19.93 -29.40 5.08
C SER A 78 21.25 -30.17 4.89
N LEU A 79 21.87 -29.99 3.72
CA LEU A 79 23.15 -30.59 3.35
C LEU A 79 24.27 -29.86 4.09
N GLU A 80 24.41 -30.11 5.40
CA GLU A 80 25.53 -29.54 6.16
C GLU A 80 26.44 -30.55 6.85
N ASN A 81 26.18 -31.86 6.76
CA ASN A 81 27.19 -32.84 7.17
C ASN A 81 27.16 -34.11 6.30
N GLU A 82 28.38 -34.61 6.05
CA GLU A 82 28.76 -35.88 5.42
C GLU A 82 28.95 -35.89 3.90
N GLY A 83 30.23 -35.85 3.51
CA GLY A 83 30.73 -35.98 2.15
C GLY A 83 30.54 -37.34 1.52
N ASN A 84 29.30 -37.84 1.46
CA ASN A 84 28.83 -38.93 0.59
C ASN A 84 27.29 -39.09 0.57
N ALA A 85 26.52 -38.00 0.67
CA ALA A 85 25.05 -38.08 0.58
C ALA A 85 24.59 -38.06 -0.90
N LYS A 86 23.88 -39.11 -1.32
CA LYS A 86 23.22 -39.23 -2.63
C LYS A 86 22.38 -37.99 -2.94
N ARG A 87 22.58 -37.40 -4.13
CA ARG A 87 21.59 -36.52 -4.77
C ARG A 87 20.23 -37.25 -4.77
N ASN A 88 19.17 -36.57 -4.35
CA ASN A 88 17.76 -36.95 -4.50
C ASN A 88 17.09 -37.82 -3.40
N SER A 89 17.23 -37.49 -2.11
CA SER A 89 16.21 -37.95 -1.13
C SER A 89 15.37 -36.76 -0.66
N ILE A 90 14.31 -36.44 -1.42
CA ILE A 90 13.24 -35.58 -0.93
C ILE A 90 12.63 -36.26 0.31
N SER A 91 12.30 -35.49 1.34
CA SER A 91 11.70 -36.03 2.57
C SER A 91 10.39 -36.78 2.30
N GLU A 92 10.05 -37.70 3.21
CA GLU A 92 8.86 -38.56 3.06
C GLU A 92 7.57 -37.75 2.95
N ARG A 93 7.49 -36.59 3.65
CA ARG A 93 6.40 -35.61 3.59
C ARG A 93 6.95 -34.20 3.33
N HIS A 94 6.59 -33.59 2.20
CA HIS A 94 7.08 -32.26 1.78
C HIS A 94 6.03 -31.47 1.01
N ILE A 95 6.21 -30.16 0.89
CA ILE A 95 5.45 -29.31 -0.03
C ILE A 95 6.07 -29.41 -1.43
N ASP A 96 5.28 -29.81 -2.43
CA ASP A 96 5.73 -29.88 -3.83
C ASP A 96 5.37 -28.58 -4.57
N PHE A 97 6.39 -27.73 -4.80
CA PHE A 97 6.23 -26.45 -5.48
C PHE A 97 6.12 -26.54 -7.01
N ASP A 98 6.35 -27.73 -7.59
CA ASP A 98 6.17 -27.96 -9.04
C ASP A 98 4.69 -28.11 -9.42
N MET A 99 3.77 -27.99 -8.44
CA MET A 99 2.33 -27.93 -8.66
C MET A 99 1.72 -26.88 -7.73
N ARG A 100 0.87 -25.99 -8.27
CA ARG A 100 0.34 -24.85 -7.51
C ARG A 100 -1.01 -24.38 -8.03
N SER A 101 -1.75 -23.64 -7.21
CA SER A 101 -2.91 -22.89 -7.71
C SER A 101 -2.46 -21.63 -8.45
N GLN A 102 -3.36 -21.05 -9.25
CA GLN A 102 -3.21 -19.64 -9.60
C GLN A 102 -3.20 -18.77 -8.33
N PRO A 103 -2.53 -17.61 -8.34
CA PRO A 103 -2.66 -16.63 -7.26
C PRO A 103 -4.12 -16.22 -7.11
N ILE A 104 -4.67 -16.36 -5.91
CA ILE A 104 -6.02 -15.93 -5.57
C ILE A 104 -5.88 -14.64 -4.78
N LYS A 105 -6.44 -13.56 -5.31
CA LYS A 105 -6.45 -12.25 -4.65
C LYS A 105 -7.81 -12.05 -4.00
N PHE A 106 -7.81 -11.88 -2.68
CA PHE A 106 -9.00 -11.61 -1.90
C PHE A 106 -8.65 -10.59 -0.81
N ASP A 107 -9.35 -9.44 -0.82
CA ASP A 107 -9.01 -8.28 -0.01
C ASP A 107 -7.56 -7.79 -0.28
N ASP A 108 -6.78 -7.50 0.75
CA ASP A 108 -5.36 -7.10 0.70
C ASP A 108 -4.38 -8.29 0.67
N LYS A 109 -4.89 -9.52 0.46
CA LYS A 109 -4.11 -10.75 0.58
C LYS A 109 -3.94 -11.49 -0.74
N VAL A 110 -2.77 -12.08 -0.93
CA VAL A 110 -2.48 -13.01 -2.03
C VAL A 110 -2.28 -14.41 -1.51
N TRP A 111 -3.06 -15.35 -2.03
CA TRP A 111 -3.12 -16.74 -1.57
C TRP A 111 -2.62 -17.64 -2.69
N VAL A 112 -1.75 -18.59 -2.36
CA VAL A 112 -1.33 -19.65 -3.28
C VAL A 112 -1.38 -20.99 -2.55
N TYR A 113 -2.01 -21.97 -3.17
CA TYR A 113 -2.09 -23.34 -2.65
C TYR A 113 -1.02 -24.22 -3.27
N PHE A 114 -0.43 -25.09 -2.44
CA PHE A 114 0.56 -26.08 -2.82
C PHE A 114 0.18 -27.45 -2.25
N PRO A 115 0.39 -28.56 -2.97
CA PRO A 115 0.21 -29.89 -2.42
C PRO A 115 1.25 -30.17 -1.34
N VAL A 116 0.82 -30.83 -0.27
CA VAL A 116 1.73 -31.58 0.59
C VAL A 116 1.70 -33.03 0.13
N VAL A 117 2.85 -33.53 -0.28
CA VAL A 117 3.03 -34.89 -0.78
C VAL A 117 3.65 -35.73 0.32
N GLU A 118 3.05 -36.88 0.59
CA GLU A 118 3.64 -37.92 1.42
C GLU A 118 3.61 -39.27 0.69
N ASN A 119 4.75 -39.95 0.63
CA ASN A 119 4.86 -41.25 -0.04
C ASN A 119 4.31 -41.27 -1.48
N GLY A 120 4.55 -40.18 -2.24
CA GLY A 120 4.09 -40.02 -3.62
C GLY A 120 2.58 -39.80 -3.77
N LYS A 121 1.89 -39.36 -2.71
CA LYS A 121 0.46 -39.03 -2.74
C LYS A 121 0.22 -37.66 -2.11
N VAL A 122 -0.73 -36.89 -2.65
CA VAL A 122 -1.15 -35.63 -2.03
C VAL A 122 -2.01 -35.93 -0.79
N VAL A 123 -1.47 -35.61 0.39
CA VAL A 123 -2.11 -35.87 1.69
C VAL A 123 -2.77 -34.64 2.30
N ASP A 124 -2.25 -33.44 2.00
CA ASP A 124 -2.69 -32.14 2.53
C ASP A 124 -2.51 -31.04 1.48
N ILE A 125 -3.02 -29.84 1.78
CA ILE A 125 -2.76 -28.60 1.03
C ILE A 125 -2.14 -27.56 1.94
N ALA A 126 -0.94 -27.11 1.57
CA ALA A 126 -0.31 -25.96 2.17
C ALA A 126 -0.81 -24.68 1.48
N ILE A 127 -0.94 -23.62 2.26
CA ILE A 127 -1.30 -22.29 1.80
C ILE A 127 -0.18 -21.31 2.15
N GLY A 128 0.27 -20.53 1.17
CA GLY A 128 1.04 -19.31 1.40
C GLY A 128 0.14 -18.08 1.27
N VAL A 129 0.18 -17.20 2.26
CA VAL A 129 -0.59 -15.95 2.31
C VAL A 129 0.37 -14.79 2.44
N LEU A 130 0.32 -13.85 1.50
CA LEU A 130 1.00 -12.57 1.55
C LEU A 130 -0.03 -11.52 1.97
N GLN A 131 0.24 -10.79 3.05
CA GLN A 131 -0.67 -9.81 3.64
C GLN A 131 0.10 -8.60 4.18
N ASP A 132 -0.61 -7.67 4.82
CA ASP A 132 -0.04 -6.46 5.42
C ASP A 132 0.79 -5.65 4.42
N GLU A 133 0.18 -5.24 3.30
CA GLU A 133 0.84 -4.46 2.24
C GLU A 133 2.09 -5.16 1.65
N GLU A 134 2.08 -6.50 1.57
CA GLU A 134 3.18 -7.36 1.09
C GLU A 134 4.42 -7.38 2.01
N THR A 135 4.24 -7.06 3.30
CA THR A 135 5.33 -7.07 4.29
C THR A 135 5.30 -8.27 5.23
N TYR A 136 4.24 -9.08 5.18
CA TYR A 136 4.09 -10.26 6.02
C TYR A 136 3.66 -11.49 5.22
N VAL A 137 4.36 -12.61 5.42
CA VAL A 137 4.02 -13.91 4.83
C VAL A 137 3.65 -14.89 5.91
N GLN A 138 2.51 -15.55 5.72
CA GLN A 138 1.99 -16.60 6.58
C GLN A 138 1.90 -17.91 5.81
N PHE A 139 2.28 -19.02 6.42
CA PHE A 139 2.04 -20.35 5.88
C PHE A 139 1.11 -21.15 6.79
N GLY A 140 0.32 -22.04 6.20
CA GLY A 140 -0.60 -22.89 6.96
C GLY A 140 -0.99 -24.14 6.19
N ILE A 141 -1.82 -24.97 6.81
CA ILE A 141 -2.46 -26.14 6.17
C ILE A 141 -3.97 -25.93 6.16
N LEU A 142 -4.61 -26.23 5.02
CA LEU A 142 -6.07 -26.17 4.92
C LEU A 142 -6.73 -27.17 5.88
N ASN A 143 -7.74 -26.70 6.61
CA ASN A 143 -8.48 -27.57 7.53
C ASN A 143 -9.37 -28.54 6.74
N GLN A 144 -9.06 -29.84 6.78
CA GLN A 144 -9.76 -30.86 5.98
C GLN A 144 -11.22 -31.11 6.39
N LYS A 145 -11.70 -30.54 7.51
CA LYS A 145 -13.10 -30.66 7.94
C LYS A 145 -14.05 -29.75 7.14
N ASP A 146 -13.51 -28.75 6.46
CA ASP A 146 -14.29 -27.82 5.64
C ASP A 146 -14.56 -28.42 4.24
N GLU A 147 -15.81 -28.33 3.79
CA GLU A 147 -16.28 -28.91 2.52
C GLU A 147 -15.55 -28.30 1.31
N TYR A 148 -15.23 -27.01 1.36
CA TYR A 148 -14.51 -26.33 0.29
C TYR A 148 -13.04 -26.77 0.24
N ASN A 149 -12.39 -26.91 1.40
CA ASN A 149 -11.01 -27.40 1.45
C ASN A 149 -10.89 -28.85 0.91
N GLN A 150 -11.91 -29.68 1.09
CA GLN A 150 -11.96 -31.02 0.49
C GLN A 150 -12.05 -30.98 -1.03
N LEU A 151 -12.77 -30.02 -1.61
CA LEU A 151 -12.82 -29.81 -3.06
C LEU A 151 -11.45 -29.42 -3.60
N VAL A 152 -10.75 -28.48 -2.95
CA VAL A 152 -9.39 -28.07 -3.34
C VAL A 152 -8.44 -29.28 -3.27
N LEU A 153 -8.46 -30.04 -2.18
CA LEU A 153 -7.63 -31.24 -2.04
C LEU A 153 -7.89 -32.29 -3.13
N LYS A 154 -9.17 -32.46 -3.52
CA LYS A 154 -9.55 -33.38 -4.61
C LYS A 154 -8.95 -32.96 -5.95
N GLU A 155 -9.03 -31.67 -6.30
CA GLU A 155 -8.45 -31.14 -7.54
C GLU A 155 -6.93 -31.36 -7.60
N PHE A 156 -6.22 -31.09 -6.50
CA PHE A 156 -4.77 -31.31 -6.41
C PHE A 156 -4.42 -32.80 -6.50
N ARG A 157 -5.21 -33.70 -5.91
CA ARG A 157 -5.01 -35.15 -6.07
C ARG A 157 -5.19 -35.60 -7.51
N GLU A 158 -6.23 -35.14 -8.20
CA GLU A 158 -6.49 -35.48 -9.60
C GLU A 158 -5.42 -34.92 -10.55
N ALA A 159 -4.96 -33.69 -10.30
CA ALA A 159 -3.82 -33.09 -10.99
C ALA A 159 -2.53 -33.90 -10.81
N TYR A 160 -2.21 -34.28 -9.58
CA TYR A 160 -1.00 -35.03 -9.25
C TYR A 160 -1.01 -36.44 -9.88
N LEU A 161 -2.16 -37.13 -9.84
CA LEU A 161 -2.33 -38.42 -10.51
C LEU A 161 -2.11 -38.31 -12.02
N ARG A 162 -2.67 -37.29 -12.68
CA ARG A 162 -2.43 -37.05 -14.12
C ARG A 162 -0.95 -36.80 -14.44
N LYS A 163 -0.25 -36.00 -13.61
CA LYS A 163 1.20 -35.76 -13.73
C LYS A 163 1.99 -37.07 -13.59
N SER A 164 1.62 -37.94 -12.65
CA SER A 164 2.31 -39.24 -12.48
C SER A 164 2.12 -40.18 -13.68
N ILE A 165 0.92 -40.23 -14.28
CA ILE A 165 0.61 -41.10 -15.42
C ILE A 165 1.30 -40.63 -16.72
N SER A 166 1.40 -39.30 -16.95
CA SER A 166 2.06 -38.75 -18.14
C SER A 166 3.57 -39.03 -18.16
N VAL A 167 4.21 -39.03 -16.98
CA VAL A 167 5.63 -39.39 -16.82
C VAL A 167 5.86 -40.89 -17.09
N PHE A 168 4.95 -41.77 -16.65
CA PHE A 168 5.03 -43.21 -16.95
C PHE A 168 4.84 -43.55 -18.45
N SER A 169 4.16 -42.68 -19.21
CA SER A 169 3.88 -42.88 -20.64
C SER A 169 5.04 -42.44 -21.55
N ARG A 170 5.99 -41.65 -21.04
CA ARG A 170 7.24 -41.23 -21.73
C ARG A 170 8.39 -42.15 -21.32
N GLY A 171 8.38 -43.38 -21.79
CA GLY A 171 9.45 -44.35 -21.52
C GLY A 171 10.78 -44.00 -22.21
N LYS A 172 11.88 -44.12 -21.46
CA LYS A 172 13.25 -44.46 -21.91
C LYS A 172 13.84 -43.76 -23.16
N GLU A 173 13.88 -42.44 -23.19
CA GLU A 173 14.90 -41.73 -23.99
C GLU A 173 15.54 -40.64 -23.12
N ASP A 174 16.87 -40.63 -23.05
CA ASP A 174 17.62 -39.64 -22.28
C ASP A 174 17.19 -38.22 -22.71
N PRO A 175 16.82 -37.33 -21.76
CA PRO A 175 16.45 -35.97 -22.11
C PRO A 175 17.68 -35.25 -22.69
N PRO A 176 17.53 -34.47 -23.79
CA PRO A 176 18.65 -33.72 -24.34
C PRO A 176 19.18 -32.72 -23.31
N PRO A 177 20.49 -32.41 -23.29
CA PRO A 177 21.06 -31.52 -22.30
C PRO A 177 20.45 -30.12 -22.47
N CYS A 178 19.77 -29.65 -21.44
CA CYS A 178 19.20 -28.32 -21.34
C CYS A 178 20.33 -27.27 -21.38
N GLY A 179 20.35 -26.39 -22.38
CA GLY A 179 21.39 -25.35 -22.45
C GLY A 179 21.75 -24.77 -23.83
N THR A 180 20.90 -24.89 -24.86
CA THR A 180 21.11 -24.17 -26.11
C THR A 180 19.86 -23.45 -26.57
N SER A 181 20.08 -22.24 -27.08
CA SER A 181 19.11 -21.19 -27.40
C SER A 181 17.78 -21.66 -27.98
N GLY A 182 16.69 -21.32 -27.29
CA GLY A 182 15.40 -21.08 -27.95
C GLY A 182 14.26 -22.06 -27.68
N ASN A 183 14.34 -23.00 -26.73
CA ASN A 183 13.15 -23.77 -26.34
C ASN A 183 13.09 -23.99 -24.81
N PRO A 184 12.04 -23.49 -24.12
CA PRO A 184 11.84 -23.75 -22.70
C PRO A 184 11.47 -25.23 -22.50
N CYS A 185 12.13 -25.87 -21.55
CA CYS A 185 11.74 -27.19 -21.09
C CYS A 185 10.39 -27.05 -20.37
N ASP A 186 9.31 -27.45 -21.04
CA ASP A 186 7.96 -27.45 -20.48
C ASP A 186 7.83 -28.57 -19.44
N THR A 187 8.12 -28.25 -18.18
CA THR A 187 7.99 -29.15 -17.02
C THR A 187 6.55 -29.24 -16.48
N GLY A 188 5.55 -28.72 -17.21
CA GLY A 188 4.15 -29.01 -16.93
C GLY A 188 3.66 -28.37 -15.63
N GLU A 189 3.72 -27.04 -15.56
CA GLU A 189 3.04 -26.27 -14.51
C GLU A 189 1.53 -26.60 -14.54
N VAL A 190 1.03 -27.28 -13.50
CA VAL A 190 -0.42 -27.55 -13.38
C VAL A 190 -1.03 -26.45 -12.53
N ILE A 191 -1.67 -25.48 -13.19
CA ILE A 191 -2.40 -24.38 -12.55
C ILE A 191 -3.84 -24.83 -12.26
N ILE A 192 -4.18 -24.97 -10.97
CA ILE A 192 -5.54 -25.30 -10.55
C ILE A 192 -6.34 -24.01 -10.39
N THR A 193 -7.45 -23.89 -11.14
CA THR A 193 -8.40 -22.78 -11.00
C THR A 193 -9.32 -23.05 -9.82
N SER A 194 -9.23 -22.21 -8.80
CA SER A 194 -10.03 -22.36 -7.58
C SER A 194 -11.53 -22.14 -7.86
N PRO A 195 -12.46 -22.91 -7.25
CA PRO A 195 -13.89 -22.71 -7.42
C PRO A 195 -14.33 -21.30 -6.98
N ARG A 196 -15.13 -20.61 -7.80
CA ARG A 196 -15.67 -19.27 -7.49
C ARG A 196 -16.89 -19.38 -6.55
N VAL A 197 -16.77 -18.96 -5.28
CA VAL A 197 -17.78 -18.28 -4.38
C VAL A 197 -17.26 -18.23 -2.90
N PRO A 198 -17.98 -17.70 -1.87
CA PRO A 198 -17.80 -16.38 -1.25
C PRO A 198 -17.38 -16.48 0.23
N LYS A 199 -16.55 -17.48 0.59
CA LYS A 199 -16.13 -17.71 1.98
C LYS A 199 -14.61 -17.84 2.05
N LEU A 200 -14.05 -17.22 3.09
CA LEU A 200 -12.63 -17.36 3.45
C LEU A 200 -12.34 -18.83 3.80
N PRO A 201 -11.31 -19.46 3.22
CA PRO A 201 -10.85 -20.79 3.61
C PRO A 201 -10.48 -20.81 5.09
N ASN A 202 -10.91 -21.84 5.80
CA ASN A 202 -10.46 -22.10 7.17
C ASN A 202 -9.14 -22.88 7.12
N PHE A 203 -8.08 -22.38 7.74
CA PHE A 203 -6.78 -23.04 7.75
C PHE A 203 -6.17 -22.96 9.15
N ASP A 204 -5.41 -23.99 9.49
CA ASP A 204 -4.78 -24.09 10.81
C ASP A 204 -3.47 -23.29 10.77
N ILE A 205 -3.46 -22.18 11.53
CA ILE A 205 -2.32 -21.26 11.68
C ILE A 205 -1.28 -21.89 12.62
N GLY A 206 0.01 -21.69 12.34
CA GLY A 206 1.12 -22.11 13.22
C GLY A 206 1.77 -23.46 12.87
N VAL A 207 1.42 -24.07 11.74
CA VAL A 207 2.03 -25.33 11.27
C VAL A 207 3.37 -25.06 10.54
N TYR A 208 3.50 -23.91 9.88
CA TYR A 208 4.66 -23.48 9.10
C TYR A 208 4.76 -21.95 9.13
N PRO A 209 5.95 -21.38 8.94
CA PRO A 209 6.91 -21.22 10.04
C PRO A 209 6.32 -20.51 11.26
N GLY A 210 6.57 -21.03 12.47
CA GLY A 210 6.31 -20.33 13.72
C GLY A 210 7.59 -19.67 14.25
N GLU A 211 7.48 -18.46 14.82
CA GLU A 211 8.57 -17.93 15.64
C GLU A 211 8.91 -18.91 16.77
N GLY A 212 10.22 -19.07 17.01
CA GLY A 212 10.77 -20.10 17.87
C GLY A 212 10.01 -20.29 19.18
N GLY A 213 9.52 -21.52 19.40
CA GLY A 213 9.19 -22.03 20.72
C GLY A 213 8.22 -21.19 21.54
N GLY A 214 6.98 -21.02 21.08
CA GLY A 214 5.91 -20.52 21.95
C GLY A 214 4.77 -19.83 21.22
N GLY A 215 3.93 -20.59 20.51
CA GLY A 215 2.58 -20.16 20.14
C GLY A 215 2.45 -18.87 19.31
N GLY A 216 3.31 -18.67 18.30
CA GLY A 216 3.23 -17.53 17.37
C GLY A 216 2.58 -17.89 16.03
N ASP A 217 1.90 -16.92 15.43
CA ASP A 217 0.88 -16.98 14.36
C ASP A 217 1.33 -17.52 12.96
N GLY A 218 2.27 -18.47 12.85
CA GLY A 218 2.56 -19.18 11.59
C GLY A 218 3.06 -18.32 10.42
N GLY A 219 3.75 -17.20 10.71
CA GLY A 219 4.26 -16.30 9.68
C GLY A 219 5.36 -15.38 10.18
N GLY A 220 5.83 -14.49 9.30
CA GLY A 220 6.88 -13.52 9.61
C GLY A 220 7.07 -12.46 8.53
N GLY A 221 7.80 -11.40 8.87
CA GLY A 221 8.22 -10.37 7.92
C GLY A 221 9.48 -10.78 7.14
N CYS A 222 9.97 -9.90 6.27
CA CYS A 222 11.14 -10.19 5.42
C CYS A 222 12.40 -10.65 6.17
N GLU A 223 12.57 -10.23 7.43
CA GLU A 223 13.70 -10.62 8.28
C GLU A 223 13.65 -12.12 8.62
N THR A 224 12.46 -12.66 8.87
CA THR A 224 12.24 -14.09 9.16
C THR A 224 12.69 -14.99 8.02
N PHE A 225 12.66 -14.47 6.79
CA PHE A 225 13.01 -15.21 5.58
C PHE A 225 14.32 -14.70 4.93
N ASN A 226 15.05 -13.82 5.61
CA ASN A 226 16.26 -13.16 5.11
C ASN A 226 16.12 -12.58 3.68
N ASN A 227 14.99 -11.93 3.39
CA ASN A 227 14.63 -11.45 2.05
C ASN A 227 14.15 -9.99 2.00
N CYS A 228 14.69 -9.16 2.89
CA CYS A 228 14.40 -7.72 2.95
C CYS A 228 15.02 -6.95 1.77
N GLY A 229 14.26 -6.04 1.16
CA GLY A 229 14.69 -5.27 -0.01
C GLY A 229 15.45 -3.98 0.32
N GLY A 230 16.77 -4.03 0.55
CA GLY A 230 17.57 -2.81 0.69
C GLY A 230 19.09 -3.07 0.67
N PRO A 231 19.94 -2.06 0.38
CA PRO A 231 21.38 -2.17 0.57
C PRO A 231 21.72 -2.45 2.05
N PRO A 232 22.89 -3.06 2.35
CA PRO A 232 23.19 -3.58 3.68
C PRO A 232 23.16 -2.49 4.76
N ARG A 233 22.43 -2.82 5.83
CA ARG A 233 22.15 -2.11 7.08
C ARG A 233 23.23 -1.10 7.55
N GLY A 234 22.82 0.15 7.70
CA GLY A 234 23.35 1.08 8.71
C GLY A 234 22.30 1.26 9.82
N GLY A 235 22.62 0.87 11.04
CA GLY A 235 21.70 0.90 12.19
C GLY A 235 21.22 2.30 12.53
N GLY A 236 19.92 2.54 12.36
CA GLY A 236 19.19 3.66 12.92
C GLY A 236 17.76 3.21 13.16
N GLY A 237 17.35 3.09 14.41
CA GLY A 237 15.99 2.68 14.77
C GLY A 237 14.97 3.59 14.09
N VAL A 238 14.13 3.01 13.23
CA VAL A 238 13.02 3.72 12.60
C VAL A 238 11.93 3.90 13.65
N PRO A 239 11.37 5.10 13.85
CA PRO A 239 10.21 5.30 14.70
C PRO A 239 9.03 4.44 14.18
N PRO A 240 8.18 3.89 15.05
CA PRO A 240 7.05 3.09 14.61
C PRO A 240 6.14 3.87 13.65
N LYS A 241 5.75 3.24 12.54
CA LYS A 241 4.79 3.79 11.57
C LYS A 241 3.48 4.10 12.33
N PRO A 242 2.95 5.33 12.29
CA PRO A 242 1.84 5.67 13.16
C PRO A 242 0.55 5.00 12.70
N LYS A 243 -0.09 4.33 13.66
CA LYS A 243 -1.30 3.53 13.43
C LYS A 243 -2.58 4.37 13.52
N ASP A 244 -2.54 5.54 14.15
CA ASP A 244 -3.73 6.37 14.38
C ASP A 244 -3.80 7.62 13.46
N PRO A 245 -5.01 8.14 13.16
CA PRO A 245 -5.19 9.33 12.31
C PRO A 245 -4.47 10.58 12.83
N CYS A 246 -4.32 10.68 14.14
CA CYS A 246 -3.74 11.82 14.83
C CYS A 246 -2.25 11.96 14.49
N GLU A 247 -1.48 10.88 14.62
CA GLU A 247 -0.07 10.85 14.26
C GLU A 247 0.14 10.94 12.74
N LYS A 248 -0.81 10.46 11.91
CA LYS A 248 -0.78 10.73 10.46
C LYS A 248 -0.85 12.23 10.16
N THR A 249 -1.80 12.94 10.77
CA THR A 249 -1.93 14.39 10.61
C THR A 249 -0.70 15.11 11.15
N LYS A 250 -0.19 14.71 12.31
CA LYS A 250 1.02 15.28 12.92
C LYS A 250 2.24 15.12 12.02
N ASN A 251 2.43 13.93 11.45
CA ASN A 251 3.52 13.69 10.51
C ASN A 251 3.34 14.48 9.22
N LEU A 252 2.11 14.60 8.71
CA LEU A 252 1.82 15.38 7.50
C LEU A 252 2.17 16.87 7.68
N ILE A 253 1.70 17.51 8.75
CA ILE A 253 1.91 18.96 8.95
C ILE A 253 3.36 19.30 9.35
N ASN A 254 4.08 18.36 9.96
CA ASN A 254 5.47 18.53 10.36
C ASN A 254 6.46 17.97 9.33
N ASN A 255 5.99 17.32 8.26
CA ASN A 255 6.84 16.83 7.18
C ASN A 255 7.56 18.00 6.52
N SER A 256 8.90 17.94 6.47
CA SER A 256 9.73 19.03 5.93
C SER A 256 9.46 19.32 4.44
N LYS A 257 8.97 18.34 3.67
CA LYS A 257 8.57 18.50 2.26
C LYS A 257 7.16 19.08 2.12
N THR A 258 6.20 18.64 2.93
CA THR A 258 4.80 19.10 2.83
C THR A 258 4.58 20.46 3.47
N LYS A 259 5.28 20.76 4.57
CA LYS A 259 5.11 21.98 5.36
C LYS A 259 5.22 23.27 4.52
N PRO A 260 6.20 23.45 3.61
CA PRO A 260 6.26 24.63 2.75
C PRO A 260 5.01 24.84 1.89
N ALA A 261 4.40 23.76 1.38
CA ALA A 261 3.16 23.85 0.61
C ALA A 261 1.98 24.28 1.49
N ILE A 262 1.86 23.71 2.69
CA ILE A 262 0.82 24.12 3.66
C ILE A 262 1.02 25.58 4.09
N ASP A 263 2.25 26.01 4.33
CA ASP A 263 2.54 27.40 4.71
C ASP A 263 2.28 28.38 3.55
N ALA A 264 2.46 27.97 2.29
CA ALA A 264 2.04 28.75 1.13
C ALA A 264 0.50 28.90 1.08
N LEU A 265 -0.24 27.82 1.35
CA LEU A 265 -1.71 27.87 1.45
C LEU A 265 -2.20 28.78 2.60
N LYS A 266 -1.52 28.77 3.75
CA LYS A 266 -1.79 29.74 4.84
C LYS A 266 -1.60 31.18 4.39
N ALA A 267 -0.53 31.47 3.65
CA ALA A 267 -0.29 32.81 3.13
C ALA A 267 -1.32 33.22 2.07
N LYS A 268 -1.82 32.26 1.29
CA LYS A 268 -2.83 32.46 0.24
C LYS A 268 -4.25 32.66 0.79
N SER A 269 -4.62 31.94 1.85
CA SER A 269 -5.99 31.89 2.38
C SER A 269 -6.65 33.27 2.62
N PRO A 270 -5.95 34.29 3.16
CA PRO A 270 -6.52 35.64 3.35
C PRO A 270 -6.68 36.46 2.06
N LEU A 271 -6.07 36.05 0.94
CA LEU A 271 -5.99 36.84 -0.30
C LEU A 271 -7.14 36.56 -1.28
N GLY A 272 -7.93 35.51 -1.04
CA GLY A 272 -8.97 35.06 -1.96
C GLY A 272 -8.45 34.17 -3.09
N GLY A 273 -9.38 33.46 -3.73
CA GLY A 273 -9.10 32.31 -4.60
C GLY A 273 -8.53 31.11 -3.83
N GLU A 274 -8.81 29.91 -4.31
CA GLU A 274 -8.24 28.69 -3.73
C GLU A 274 -7.08 28.18 -4.58
N ASP A 275 -6.01 27.77 -3.92
CA ASP A 275 -4.92 26.98 -4.50
C ASP A 275 -4.86 25.65 -3.75
N GLY A 276 -4.29 24.63 -4.39
CA GLY A 276 -4.09 23.34 -3.74
C GLY A 276 -2.85 22.59 -4.19
N TYR A 277 -2.51 21.56 -3.42
CA TYR A 277 -1.40 20.66 -3.66
C TYR A 277 -1.88 19.23 -3.45
N LYS A 278 -1.54 18.32 -4.36
CA LYS A 278 -1.63 16.88 -4.09
C LYS A 278 -0.40 16.42 -3.35
N ILE A 279 -0.54 15.51 -2.41
CA ILE A 279 0.55 15.04 -1.56
C ILE A 279 0.75 13.53 -1.79
N LYS A 280 1.99 13.13 -2.09
CA LYS A 280 2.40 11.73 -2.20
C LYS A 280 2.56 11.09 -0.82
N ALA A 281 2.67 9.76 -0.78
CA ALA A 281 2.84 9.02 0.47
C ALA A 281 4.09 9.45 1.28
N ASP A 282 5.14 9.90 0.61
CA ASP A 282 6.39 10.40 1.21
C ASP A 282 6.32 11.87 1.64
N GLY A 283 5.16 12.52 1.47
CA GLY A 283 4.95 13.94 1.75
C GLY A 283 5.36 14.89 0.63
N THR A 284 5.89 14.40 -0.49
CA THR A 284 6.26 15.25 -1.63
C THR A 284 4.99 15.88 -2.23
N PRO A 285 4.89 17.23 -2.30
CA PRO A 285 3.77 17.89 -2.95
C PRO A 285 3.89 17.84 -4.48
N SER A 286 2.77 17.94 -5.19
CA SER A 286 2.74 18.31 -6.61
C SER A 286 3.15 19.77 -6.80
N ASP A 287 3.20 20.22 -8.06
CA ASP A 287 3.11 21.66 -8.33
C ASP A 287 1.79 22.24 -7.79
N MET A 288 1.78 23.55 -7.58
CA MET A 288 0.59 24.29 -7.16
C MET A 288 -0.50 24.17 -8.22
N ILE A 289 -1.71 23.85 -7.77
CA ILE A 289 -2.90 23.71 -8.60
C ILE A 289 -3.79 24.92 -8.35
N PRO A 290 -3.97 25.82 -9.33
CA PRO A 290 -4.87 26.94 -9.18
C PRO A 290 -6.32 26.43 -9.17
N GLY A 291 -7.10 26.90 -8.22
CA GLY A 291 -8.54 26.65 -8.09
C GLY A 291 -9.38 27.84 -8.55
N GLY A 292 -10.66 27.76 -8.21
CA GLY A 292 -11.64 28.83 -8.41
C GLY A 292 -11.83 29.68 -7.15
N ASP A 293 -12.99 30.31 -7.03
CA ASP A 293 -13.31 31.17 -5.89
C ASP A 293 -13.42 30.39 -4.56
N HIS A 294 -13.94 29.16 -4.63
CA HIS A 294 -14.29 28.31 -3.49
C HIS A 294 -14.14 26.79 -3.77
N SER A 295 -13.25 26.42 -4.70
CA SER A 295 -13.00 25.00 -4.97
C SER A 295 -11.65 24.77 -5.66
N VAL A 296 -11.01 23.64 -5.37
CA VAL A 296 -9.86 23.12 -6.12
C VAL A 296 -10.19 21.77 -6.76
N ASN A 297 -9.92 21.64 -8.06
CA ASN A 297 -9.95 20.35 -8.73
C ASN A 297 -8.55 19.73 -8.75
N PHE A 298 -8.33 18.70 -7.93
CA PHE A 298 -7.04 17.99 -7.86
C PHE A 298 -6.70 17.17 -9.13
N MET A 299 -7.60 17.08 -10.12
CA MET A 299 -7.41 16.34 -11.38
C MET A 299 -7.07 14.86 -11.11
N ASP A 300 -6.14 14.28 -11.88
CA ASP A 300 -5.66 12.91 -11.70
C ASP A 300 -4.97 12.73 -10.34
N LYS A 301 -5.46 11.75 -9.56
CA LYS A 301 -5.02 11.46 -8.19
C LYS A 301 -4.07 10.27 -8.12
N THR A 302 -3.74 9.66 -9.25
CA THR A 302 -2.86 8.49 -9.32
C THR A 302 -1.49 8.80 -8.71
N GLY A 303 -1.05 7.95 -7.76
CA GLY A 303 0.23 8.10 -7.07
C GLY A 303 0.25 9.13 -5.93
N TYR A 304 -0.90 9.73 -5.60
CA TYR A 304 -1.06 10.65 -4.47
C TYR A 304 -1.97 10.03 -3.41
N VAL A 305 -1.72 10.36 -2.14
CA VAL A 305 -2.49 9.88 -0.99
C VAL A 305 -3.43 10.94 -0.43
N GLY A 306 -3.40 12.17 -0.94
CA GLY A 306 -4.32 13.20 -0.49
C GLY A 306 -4.08 14.55 -1.13
N GLY A 307 -4.85 15.53 -0.66
CA GLY A 307 -4.76 16.91 -1.10
C GLY A 307 -4.80 17.87 0.07
N TYR A 308 -4.23 19.06 -0.13
CA TYR A 308 -4.39 20.19 0.77
C TYR A 308 -4.74 21.43 -0.07
N HIS A 309 -5.69 22.25 0.38
CA HIS A 309 -6.01 23.53 -0.26
C HIS A 309 -6.28 24.63 0.77
N ASN A 310 -6.38 25.88 0.33
CA ASN A 310 -6.86 26.95 1.20
C ASN A 310 -8.33 27.24 0.92
N HIS A 311 -9.06 27.64 1.96
CA HIS A 311 -10.35 28.29 1.82
C HIS A 311 -10.13 29.82 1.75
N THR A 312 -11.15 30.56 1.36
CA THR A 312 -11.10 32.01 1.16
C THR A 312 -11.90 32.79 2.23
N PRO A 313 -11.72 34.11 2.37
CA PRO A 313 -12.39 34.92 3.41
C PRO A 313 -13.92 34.92 3.33
N THR A 314 -14.49 34.69 2.14
CA THR A 314 -15.94 34.68 1.91
C THR A 314 -16.55 33.28 1.96
N GLY A 315 -15.71 32.23 2.03
CA GLY A 315 -16.16 30.85 2.08
C GLY A 315 -16.48 30.38 3.50
N ILE A 316 -17.11 29.21 3.60
CA ILE A 316 -17.30 28.52 4.89
C ILE A 316 -15.97 27.86 5.27
N PRO A 317 -15.38 28.13 6.46
CA PRO A 317 -14.12 27.55 6.87
C PRO A 317 -14.31 26.11 7.39
N MET A 318 -14.92 25.25 6.56
CA MET A 318 -15.07 23.82 6.76
C MET A 318 -15.09 23.11 5.42
N LEU A 319 -14.54 21.89 5.38
CA LEU A 319 -14.56 21.02 4.22
C LEU A 319 -15.99 20.80 3.72
N SER A 320 -16.21 21.14 2.46
CA SER A 320 -17.49 21.14 1.77
C SER A 320 -17.83 19.76 1.19
N PRO A 321 -19.06 19.53 0.68
CA PRO A 321 -19.40 18.28 -0.01
C PRO A 321 -18.46 17.95 -1.19
N PRO A 322 -18.06 18.91 -2.06
CA PRO A 322 -17.01 18.66 -3.06
C PRO A 322 -15.69 18.17 -2.47
N ASP A 323 -15.24 18.72 -1.33
CA ASP A 323 -14.00 18.27 -0.67
C ASP A 323 -14.10 16.82 -0.18
N ILE A 324 -15.27 16.46 0.36
CA ILE A 324 -15.56 15.09 0.79
C ILE A 324 -15.60 14.13 -0.40
N ASP A 325 -16.16 14.55 -1.54
CA ASP A 325 -16.11 13.76 -2.78
C ASP A 325 -14.66 13.57 -3.26
N GLN A 326 -13.83 14.62 -3.21
CA GLN A 326 -12.40 14.51 -3.52
C GLN A 326 -11.68 13.52 -2.60
N LEU A 327 -12.02 13.47 -1.30
CA LEU A 327 -11.50 12.47 -0.37
C LEU A 327 -11.82 11.04 -0.85
N LEU A 328 -13.07 10.78 -1.24
CA LEU A 328 -13.47 9.46 -1.76
C LEU A 328 -12.70 9.13 -3.05
N GLN A 329 -12.50 10.11 -3.93
CA GLN A 329 -11.70 9.90 -5.14
C GLN A 329 -10.22 9.60 -4.83
N PHE A 330 -9.61 10.22 -3.81
CA PHE A 330 -8.26 9.85 -3.36
C PHE A 330 -8.23 8.44 -2.76
N ALA A 331 -9.26 8.05 -2.02
CA ALA A 331 -9.41 6.70 -1.48
C ALA A 331 -9.54 5.66 -2.60
N LEU A 332 -10.32 5.96 -3.64
CA LEU A 332 -10.45 5.13 -4.83
C LEU A 332 -9.15 5.06 -5.65
N ALA A 333 -8.39 6.15 -5.73
CA ALA A 333 -7.12 6.20 -6.44
C ALA A 333 -6.02 5.34 -5.79
N GLN A 334 -6.18 4.95 -4.52
CA GLN A 334 -5.34 3.92 -3.90
C GLN A 334 -5.59 2.53 -4.54
N GLY A 335 -6.73 2.35 -5.22
CA GLY A 335 -7.14 1.10 -5.83
C GLY A 335 -7.61 0.05 -4.82
N ASN A 336 -8.16 -1.05 -5.32
CA ASN A 336 -8.62 -2.18 -4.50
C ASN A 336 -7.47 -2.96 -3.85
N TYR A 337 -6.23 -2.60 -4.15
CA TYR A 337 -5.01 -3.25 -3.65
C TYR A 337 -4.12 -2.30 -2.84
N GLY A 338 -4.49 -1.01 -2.74
CA GLY A 338 -3.82 -0.05 -1.86
C GLY A 338 -4.53 0.05 -0.51
N ASN A 339 -4.17 1.07 0.27
CA ASN A 339 -4.79 1.33 1.55
C ASN A 339 -5.62 2.62 1.47
N PRO A 340 -6.94 2.52 1.20
CA PRO A 340 -7.83 3.67 1.13
C PRO A 340 -7.77 4.57 2.37
N LYS A 341 -7.38 4.03 3.54
CA LYS A 341 -7.25 4.80 4.80
C LYS A 341 -6.02 5.72 4.85
N ASN A 342 -5.21 5.73 3.81
CA ASN A 342 -4.19 6.75 3.61
C ASN A 342 -4.75 8.01 2.95
N ALA A 343 -5.94 7.93 2.35
CA ALA A 343 -6.60 9.07 1.74
C ALA A 343 -6.91 10.16 2.75
N PHE A 344 -6.56 11.39 2.41
CA PHE A 344 -6.92 12.57 3.19
C PHE A 344 -7.21 13.80 2.32
N ILE A 345 -7.98 14.73 2.88
CA ILE A 345 -8.06 16.10 2.41
C ILE A 345 -7.83 17.03 3.61
N GLY A 346 -6.95 17.99 3.44
CA GLY A 346 -6.75 19.07 4.39
C GLY A 346 -7.16 20.41 3.80
N MET A 347 -7.58 21.32 4.67
CA MET A 347 -7.81 22.71 4.29
C MET A 347 -7.17 23.67 5.28
N VAL A 348 -6.87 24.87 4.80
CA VAL A 348 -6.42 26.01 5.61
C VAL A 348 -7.46 27.12 5.54
N ALA A 349 -7.97 27.54 6.70
CA ALA A 349 -8.90 28.66 6.79
C ALA A 349 -8.17 30.02 6.93
N PRO A 350 -8.81 31.14 6.58
CA PRO A 350 -8.19 32.48 6.62
C PRO A 350 -7.73 32.93 8.01
N ASN A 351 -8.31 32.37 9.06
CA ASN A 351 -7.93 32.62 10.46
C ASN A 351 -6.77 31.75 10.94
N GLY A 352 -6.18 30.92 10.06
CA GLY A 352 -5.07 30.03 10.37
C GLY A 352 -5.45 28.71 11.03
N MET A 353 -6.74 28.42 11.25
CA MET A 353 -7.19 27.07 11.63
C MET A 353 -7.14 26.13 10.43
N HIS A 354 -6.93 24.84 10.70
CA HIS A 354 -6.99 23.81 9.68
C HIS A 354 -7.97 22.71 10.08
N TYR A 355 -8.55 22.07 9.08
CA TYR A 355 -9.19 20.79 9.24
C TYR A 355 -8.57 19.78 8.29
N VAL A 356 -8.36 18.56 8.79
CA VAL A 356 -7.96 17.42 7.98
C VAL A 356 -9.00 16.34 8.16
N ILE A 357 -9.55 15.85 7.05
CA ILE A 357 -10.35 14.64 7.03
C ILE A 357 -9.52 13.48 6.49
N THR A 358 -9.59 12.34 7.15
CA THR A 358 -8.97 11.09 6.69
C THR A 358 -10.04 10.05 6.45
N PHE A 359 -9.90 9.27 5.38
CA PHE A 359 -10.82 8.18 5.11
C PHE A 359 -10.57 7.02 6.10
N ASN A 360 -11.65 6.45 6.63
CA ASN A 360 -11.64 5.36 7.60
C ASN A 360 -12.40 4.11 7.13
N GLY A 361 -13.05 4.20 5.96
CA GLY A 361 -13.74 3.08 5.33
C GLY A 361 -12.79 2.09 4.65
N ASN A 362 -13.38 1.08 4.02
CA ASN A 362 -12.70 0.17 3.09
C ASN A 362 -12.89 0.64 1.63
N TYR A 363 -12.31 -0.09 0.66
CA TYR A 363 -12.44 0.25 -0.76
C TYR A 363 -13.90 0.30 -1.23
N ASN A 364 -14.75 -0.63 -0.78
CA ASN A 364 -16.16 -0.65 -1.15
C ASN A 364 -16.93 0.56 -0.61
N ASP A 365 -16.58 1.04 0.59
CA ASP A 365 -17.14 2.27 1.16
C ASP A 365 -16.77 3.51 0.30
N ALA A 366 -15.65 3.47 -0.41
CA ALA A 366 -15.20 4.55 -1.30
C ALA A 366 -15.87 4.51 -2.69
N LEU A 367 -16.53 3.40 -3.07
CA LEU A 367 -17.23 3.27 -4.36
C LEU A 367 -18.53 4.09 -4.44
N VAL A 368 -18.93 4.76 -3.36
CA VAL A 368 -20.05 5.69 -3.36
C VAL A 368 -19.74 6.81 -4.35
N THR A 369 -20.64 7.01 -5.31
CA THR A 369 -20.55 8.11 -6.27
C THR A 369 -21.77 9.00 -6.15
N PHE A 370 -21.58 10.29 -6.38
CA PHE A 370 -22.64 11.29 -6.38
C PHE A 370 -22.77 11.87 -7.77
N SER A 371 -23.99 12.00 -8.28
CA SER A 371 -24.23 12.80 -9.48
C SER A 371 -23.96 14.28 -9.17
N GLN A 372 -23.72 15.09 -10.20
CA GLN A 372 -23.57 16.53 -10.02
C GLN A 372 -24.80 17.14 -9.32
N GLN A 373 -26.01 16.69 -9.67
CA GLN A 373 -27.23 17.15 -9.02
C GLN A 373 -27.26 16.85 -7.52
N GLN A 374 -26.76 15.67 -7.09
CA GLN A 374 -26.67 15.33 -5.68
C GLN A 374 -25.63 16.19 -4.96
N LEU A 375 -24.46 16.42 -5.58
CA LEU A 375 -23.44 17.30 -5.03
C LEU A 375 -23.96 18.74 -4.88
N ASP A 376 -24.63 19.27 -5.90
CA ASP A 376 -25.25 20.59 -5.85
C ASP A 376 -26.29 20.70 -4.72
N GLU A 377 -27.12 19.66 -4.54
CA GLU A 377 -28.07 19.59 -3.43
C GLU A 377 -27.37 19.55 -2.06
N PHE A 378 -26.28 18.80 -1.93
CA PHE A 378 -25.49 18.78 -0.70
C PHE A 378 -24.85 20.14 -0.41
N VAL A 379 -24.34 20.84 -1.43
CA VAL A 379 -23.77 22.19 -1.29
C VAL A 379 -24.84 23.17 -0.83
N ILE A 380 -26.01 23.18 -1.46
CA ILE A 380 -27.15 24.04 -1.06
C ILE A 380 -27.54 23.75 0.40
N ASN A 381 -27.63 22.48 0.79
CA ASN A 381 -27.95 22.09 2.16
C ASN A 381 -26.87 22.50 3.16
N PHE A 382 -25.60 22.40 2.78
CA PHE A 382 -24.46 22.83 3.59
C PHE A 382 -24.49 24.34 3.85
N GLU A 383 -24.66 25.14 2.79
CA GLU A 383 -24.75 26.60 2.87
C GLU A 383 -25.99 27.06 3.65
N THR A 384 -27.16 26.46 3.36
CA THR A 384 -28.41 26.79 4.04
C THR A 384 -28.31 26.54 5.54
N ARG A 385 -27.70 25.42 5.97
CA ARG A 385 -27.49 25.13 7.39
C ARG A 385 -26.50 26.08 8.02
N ASN A 386 -25.41 26.39 7.34
CA ASN A 386 -24.46 27.38 7.84
C ASN A 386 -25.13 28.73 8.06
N TYR A 387 -25.98 29.17 7.13
CA TYR A 387 -26.75 30.40 7.25
C TYR A 387 -27.75 30.37 8.41
N LEU A 388 -28.58 29.33 8.51
CA LEU A 388 -29.65 29.23 9.51
C LEU A 388 -29.13 29.05 10.94
N TYR A 389 -28.05 28.28 11.11
CA TYR A 389 -27.50 27.94 12.43
C TYR A 389 -26.25 28.75 12.78
N HIS A 390 -25.81 29.64 11.90
CA HIS A 390 -24.57 30.40 12.04
C HIS A 390 -23.38 29.49 12.39
N SER A 391 -23.28 28.33 11.71
CA SER A 391 -22.30 27.29 12.04
C SER A 391 -20.87 27.83 12.04
N SER A 392 -20.55 28.73 11.11
CA SER A 392 -19.24 29.39 10.98
C SER A 392 -18.87 30.34 12.12
N SER A 393 -19.76 30.59 13.07
CA SER A 393 -19.46 31.42 14.25
C SER A 393 -18.65 30.69 15.33
N SER A 394 -18.44 29.38 15.21
CA SER A 394 -17.62 28.60 16.14
C SER A 394 -17.03 27.34 15.48
N ALA A 395 -15.93 26.81 16.04
CA ALA A 395 -15.38 25.52 15.61
C ALA A 395 -16.40 24.39 15.77
N GLU A 396 -17.09 24.33 16.91
CA GLU A 396 -18.10 23.30 17.18
C GLU A 396 -19.27 23.36 16.17
N GLY A 397 -19.70 24.56 15.77
CA GLY A 397 -20.74 24.74 14.77
C GLY A 397 -20.32 24.19 13.39
N LEU A 398 -19.08 24.48 12.97
CA LEU A 398 -18.50 23.96 11.73
C LEU A 398 -18.35 22.43 11.77
N GLU A 399 -17.91 21.87 12.89
CA GLU A 399 -17.75 20.42 13.08
C GLU A 399 -19.11 19.71 13.00
N LYS A 400 -20.14 20.24 13.67
CA LYS A 400 -21.52 19.75 13.57
C LYS A 400 -22.05 19.81 12.13
N LEU A 401 -21.73 20.90 11.41
CA LEU A 401 -22.10 21.06 10.00
C LEU A 401 -21.45 19.96 9.14
N LEU A 402 -20.16 19.68 9.32
CA LEU A 402 -19.47 18.59 8.63
C LEU A 402 -20.09 17.23 8.93
N PHE A 403 -20.27 16.88 10.21
CA PHE A 403 -20.84 15.56 10.56
C PHE A 403 -22.26 15.37 10.04
N LYS A 404 -23.07 16.44 10.00
CA LYS A 404 -24.39 16.38 9.38
C LYS A 404 -24.29 16.13 7.86
N THR A 405 -23.30 16.75 7.21
CA THR A 405 -23.03 16.56 5.78
C THR A 405 -22.59 15.13 5.46
N LEU A 406 -21.65 14.58 6.24
CA LEU A 406 -21.22 13.18 6.12
C LEU A 406 -22.39 12.20 6.27
N LYS A 407 -23.34 12.50 7.18
CA LYS A 407 -24.56 11.71 7.35
C LYS A 407 -25.47 11.77 6.13
N ASP A 408 -25.68 12.94 5.55
CA ASP A 408 -26.53 13.11 4.36
C ASP A 408 -25.92 12.44 3.12
N MET A 409 -24.59 12.47 3.02
CA MET A 409 -23.80 11.76 2.01
C MET A 409 -23.66 10.25 2.29
N LYS A 410 -24.25 9.74 3.38
CA LYS A 410 -24.26 8.31 3.77
C LYS A 410 -22.88 7.70 4.02
N ILE A 411 -21.94 8.50 4.53
CA ILE A 411 -20.56 8.11 4.86
C ILE A 411 -20.20 8.46 6.32
N GLU A 412 -21.21 8.67 7.18
CA GLU A 412 -21.03 8.82 8.63
C GLU A 412 -20.26 7.60 9.20
N GLY A 413 -19.25 7.86 10.03
CA GLY A 413 -18.36 6.82 10.58
C GLY A 413 -17.26 6.32 9.63
N LYS A 414 -17.23 6.80 8.38
CA LYS A 414 -16.20 6.44 7.38
C LYS A 414 -15.15 7.53 7.18
N VAL A 415 -15.24 8.62 7.93
CA VAL A 415 -14.32 9.76 7.86
C VAL A 415 -13.95 10.17 9.29
N ASN A 416 -12.65 10.32 9.57
CA ASN A 416 -12.17 10.92 10.81
C ASN A 416 -11.86 12.40 10.58
N LEU A 417 -12.09 13.24 11.59
CA LEU A 417 -11.81 14.66 11.55
C LEU A 417 -10.70 15.02 12.55
N GLN A 418 -9.70 15.73 12.07
CA GLN A 418 -8.68 16.39 12.89
C GLN A 418 -8.82 17.91 12.74
N ARG A 419 -8.80 18.62 13.86
CA ARG A 419 -8.66 20.09 13.90
C ARG A 419 -7.22 20.42 14.26
N ILE A 420 -6.64 21.39 13.57
CA ILE A 420 -5.32 21.95 13.92
C ILE A 420 -5.51 23.42 14.24
N GLU A 421 -5.16 23.77 15.47
CA GLU A 421 -5.21 25.13 15.99
C GLU A 421 -4.05 25.97 15.43
N THR A 422 -4.13 27.29 15.57
CA THR A 422 -3.10 28.22 15.07
C THR A 422 -1.73 28.03 15.73
N ASP A 423 -1.70 27.48 16.95
CA ASP A 423 -0.45 27.14 17.67
C ASP A 423 0.14 25.77 17.27
N GLY A 424 -0.52 25.06 16.37
CA GLY A 424 -0.14 23.73 15.91
C GLY A 424 -0.68 22.58 16.76
N THR A 425 -1.47 22.85 17.81
CA THR A 425 -2.15 21.82 18.58
C THR A 425 -3.13 21.07 17.69
N ILE A 426 -3.06 19.74 17.69
CA ILE A 426 -3.94 18.88 16.90
C ILE A 426 -4.96 18.25 17.87
N SER A 427 -6.21 18.12 17.44
CA SER A 427 -7.22 17.38 18.18
C SER A 427 -8.02 16.49 17.25
N THR A 428 -8.32 15.27 17.69
CA THR A 428 -9.29 14.41 17.04
C THR A 428 -10.69 14.83 17.47
N ILE A 429 -11.55 15.12 16.50
CA ILE A 429 -12.91 15.58 16.75
C ILE A 429 -13.87 14.41 16.57
N THR A 430 -14.64 14.12 17.61
CA THR A 430 -15.62 13.02 17.62
C THR A 430 -17.01 13.54 17.93
N LYS A 431 -18.02 13.02 17.22
CA LYS A 431 -19.43 13.25 17.54
C LYS A 431 -19.94 12.14 18.45
N ASN A 432 -20.44 12.51 19.62
CA ASN A 432 -21.02 11.60 20.59
C ASN A 432 -22.43 11.16 20.16
N SER A 433 -22.95 10.11 20.81
CA SER A 433 -24.29 9.58 20.54
C SER A 433 -25.42 10.57 20.85
N ASP A 434 -25.19 11.51 21.76
CA ASP A 434 -26.11 12.61 22.10
C ASP A 434 -26.03 13.81 21.12
N GLY A 435 -25.15 13.75 20.11
CA GLY A 435 -24.95 14.80 19.13
C GLY A 435 -24.01 15.93 19.56
N THR A 436 -23.44 15.85 20.76
CA THR A 436 -22.35 16.75 21.19
C THR A 436 -21.05 16.41 20.49
N ILE A 437 -20.11 17.36 20.45
CA ILE A 437 -18.79 17.18 19.87
C ILE A 437 -17.74 17.19 20.99
N THR A 438 -16.76 16.29 20.89
CA THR A 438 -15.61 16.23 21.78
C THR A 438 -14.33 16.38 20.97
N ALA A 439 -13.49 17.33 21.39
CA ALA A 439 -12.13 17.47 20.89
C ALA A 439 -11.18 16.76 21.86
N THR A 440 -10.52 15.71 21.39
CA THR A 440 -9.51 14.98 22.16
C THR A 440 -8.13 15.37 21.65
N PRO A 441 -7.27 16.00 22.46
CA PRO A 441 -5.92 16.36 22.04
C PRO A 441 -5.10 15.18 21.55
N CYS A 442 -4.32 15.47 20.52
CA CYS A 442 -3.11 14.78 20.11
C CYS A 442 -1.90 15.37 20.84
#